data_AF-W6LAI9-F1
#
_entry.id   AF-W6LAI9-F1
#
_cell.length_a   1.000
_cell.length_b   1.000
_cell.length_c   1.000
_cell.angle_alpha   90.00
_cell.angle_beta   90.00
_cell.angle_gamma   90.00
#
_symmetry.space_group_name_H-M   'P 1'
#
loop_
_entity.id
_entity.type
_entity.pdbx_description
1 polymer ?
#
loop_
_entity_poly.entity_id
_entity_poly.type
_entity_poly.pdbx_seq_one_letter_code
_entity_poly.pdbx_strand_id
1 'polypeptide(L)'
;MKEFNFNLHESLRTKNLSKLKRLMDSQKFKSSGVDEGIYVNLITFEWDNNTIVRFAKIASDDQLATLIGTAILYKRCIPFKEVFGYLKNVPATIQRHHLKGLFLIASNSLDKNTLEAMIYYGCFDPSDSRPIVTIFRQFIEMTEVKEEVVQLILQSHPGHTEPAEYLRDECIPSCKSEDVKAILLKRIINYLTECKGSAHAN
;
A
#
# COMPACT_ATOMS: atom_id res chain seq x y z
N MET A 1 -2.78 20.45 26.14
CA MET A 1 -2.78 19.59 24.93
C MET A 1 -2.49 20.40 23.68
N LYS A 2 -3.21 21.52 23.43
CA LYS A 2 -2.99 22.40 22.26
C LYS A 2 -1.53 22.85 22.04
N GLU A 3 -0.85 23.31 23.09
CA GLU A 3 0.55 23.74 23.00
C GLU A 3 1.52 22.60 22.64
N PHE A 4 1.24 21.37 23.11
CA PHE A 4 2.08 20.20 22.80
C PHE A 4 1.96 19.83 21.32
N ASN A 5 0.73 19.74 20.79
CA ASN A 5 0.52 19.46 19.37
C ASN A 5 1.05 20.59 18.48
N PHE A 6 0.87 21.86 18.86
CA PHE A 6 1.47 22.98 18.14
C PHE A 6 2.99 22.82 18.02
N ASN A 7 3.67 22.52 19.13
CA ASN A 7 5.11 22.31 19.15
C ASN A 7 5.54 21.07 18.35
N LEU A 8 4.73 19.99 18.35
CA LEU A 8 4.99 18.82 17.52
C LEU A 8 4.87 19.16 16.03
N HIS A 9 3.76 19.76 15.58
CA HIS A 9 3.58 20.17 14.19
C HIS A 9 4.71 21.08 13.71
N GLU A 10 5.08 22.07 14.53
CA GLU A 10 6.16 23.00 14.22
C GLU A 10 7.50 22.26 14.10
N SER A 11 7.82 21.36 15.04
CA SER A 11 9.05 20.56 14.97
C SER A 11 9.10 19.61 13.77
N LEU A 12 7.95 19.05 13.37
CA LEU A 12 7.85 18.18 12.20
C LEU A 12 8.04 18.97 10.90
N ARG A 13 7.46 20.17 10.82
CA ARG A 13 7.56 21.07 9.67
C ARG A 13 8.97 21.64 9.51
N THR A 14 9.61 22.03 10.60
CA THR A 14 10.97 22.63 10.58
C THR A 14 12.10 21.61 10.63
N LYS A 15 11.78 20.31 10.64
CA LYS A 15 12.75 19.21 10.79
C LYS A 15 13.66 19.37 12.01
N ASN A 16 13.14 19.99 13.09
CA ASN A 16 13.90 20.23 14.31
C ASN A 16 14.00 18.95 15.16
N LEU A 17 14.99 18.11 14.84
CA LEU A 17 15.20 16.80 15.47
C LEU A 17 15.39 16.89 16.99
N SER A 18 16.12 17.88 17.49
CA SER A 18 16.37 18.05 18.92
C SER A 18 15.10 18.42 19.69
N LYS A 19 14.25 19.27 19.12
CA LYS A 19 12.94 19.58 19.70
C LYS A 19 12.01 18.36 19.64
N LEU A 20 11.97 17.69 18.48
CA LEU A 20 11.13 16.50 18.29
C LEU A 20 11.50 15.39 19.29
N LYS A 21 12.78 15.05 19.46
CA LYS A 21 13.25 14.05 20.43
C LYS A 21 12.75 14.36 21.85
N ARG A 22 12.93 15.59 22.32
CA ARG A 22 12.45 16.02 23.66
C ARG A 22 10.93 15.89 23.80
N LEU A 23 10.17 16.17 22.74
CA LEU A 23 8.72 16.00 22.75
C LEU A 23 8.31 14.53 22.81
N MET A 24 9.04 13.67 22.09
CA MET A 24 8.80 12.22 22.06
C MET A 24 9.17 11.52 23.38
N ASP A 25 10.11 12.07 24.15
CA ASP A 25 10.47 11.56 25.48
C ASP A 25 9.48 12.01 26.58
N SER A 26 8.52 12.87 26.24
CA SER A 26 7.56 13.40 27.22
C SER A 26 6.40 12.44 27.48
N GLN A 27 5.84 12.48 28.69
CA GLN A 27 4.63 11.70 29.07
C GLN A 27 3.37 12.06 28.24
N LYS A 28 3.41 13.18 27.50
CA LYS A 28 2.34 13.60 26.60
C LYS A 28 2.40 12.88 25.24
N PHE A 29 3.52 12.22 24.93
CA PHE A 29 3.71 11.46 23.70
C PHE A 29 3.03 10.07 23.77
N LYS A 30 1.71 10.08 23.65
CA LYS A 30 0.83 8.91 23.62
C LYS A 30 -0.37 9.20 22.72
N SER A 31 -1.10 8.18 22.26
CA SER A 31 -2.24 8.33 21.34
C SER A 31 -3.19 9.47 21.72
N SER A 32 -3.59 9.56 22.99
CA SER A 32 -4.52 10.58 23.48
C SER A 32 -3.95 12.01 23.52
N GLY A 33 -2.64 12.17 23.33
CA GLY A 33 -1.92 13.44 23.41
C GLY A 33 -1.45 13.97 22.06
N VAL A 34 -1.43 13.12 21.02
CA VAL A 34 -1.04 13.44 19.64
C VAL A 34 -2.32 13.51 18.80
N ASP A 35 -2.50 14.54 17.98
CA ASP A 35 -3.66 14.60 17.08
C ASP A 35 -3.42 13.85 15.75
N GLU A 36 -4.49 13.61 14.98
CA GLU A 36 -4.42 12.90 13.70
C GLU A 36 -3.62 13.66 12.63
N GLY A 37 -3.65 15.00 12.67
CA GLY A 37 -2.93 15.85 11.70
C GLY A 37 -1.41 15.67 11.76
N ILE A 38 -0.88 15.26 12.91
CA ILE A 38 0.53 14.88 13.05
C ILE A 38 0.90 13.72 12.13
N TYR A 39 0.04 12.72 11.96
CA TYR A 39 0.29 11.55 11.11
C TYR A 39 0.28 11.93 9.63
N VAL A 40 -0.53 12.91 9.24
CA VAL A 40 -0.47 13.51 7.91
C VAL A 40 0.88 14.20 7.70
N ASN A 41 1.32 15.01 8.67
CA ASN A 41 2.60 15.74 8.61
C ASN A 41 3.82 14.82 8.48
N LEU A 42 3.79 13.64 9.10
CA LEU A 42 4.88 12.65 8.95
C LEU A 42 5.09 12.27 7.49
N ILE A 43 3.99 12.09 6.75
CA ILE A 43 4.02 11.69 5.34
C ILE A 43 4.33 12.89 4.45
N THR A 44 3.62 14.02 4.62
CA THR A 44 3.75 15.19 3.74
C THR A 44 5.09 15.88 3.85
N PHE A 45 5.74 15.82 5.02
CA PHE A 45 7.10 16.33 5.20
C PHE A 45 8.17 15.25 5.04
N GLU A 46 7.83 14.05 4.58
CA GLU A 46 8.80 13.00 4.25
C GLU A 46 9.72 12.64 5.42
N TRP A 47 9.14 12.28 6.57
CA TRP A 47 9.91 11.78 7.70
C TRP A 47 10.44 10.37 7.46
N ASP A 48 11.57 10.05 8.11
CA ASP A 48 12.22 8.76 7.97
C ASP A 48 11.42 7.63 8.65
N ASN A 49 11.66 6.40 8.21
CA ASN A 49 10.95 5.22 8.69
C ASN A 49 11.08 5.01 10.21
N ASN A 50 12.23 5.35 10.82
CA ASN A 50 12.40 5.18 12.27
C ASN A 50 11.50 6.17 13.03
N THR A 51 11.41 7.41 12.55
CA THR A 51 10.48 8.39 13.12
C THR A 51 9.04 7.91 12.93
N ILE A 52 8.64 7.49 11.74
CA ILE A 52 7.28 6.98 11.46
C ILE A 52 6.92 5.82 12.41
N VAL A 53 7.79 4.83 12.56
CA VAL A 53 7.55 3.67 13.43
C VAL A 53 7.39 4.07 14.89
N ARG A 54 8.14 5.06 15.38
CA ARG A 54 7.98 5.55 16.76
C ARG A 54 6.61 6.19 16.99
N PHE A 55 6.09 6.94 16.02
CA PHE A 55 4.72 7.49 16.09
C PHE A 55 3.65 6.40 15.95
N ALA A 56 3.88 5.41 15.10
CA ALA A 56 2.97 4.28 14.92
C ALA A 56 2.80 3.46 16.21
N LYS A 57 3.89 3.21 16.96
CA LYS A 57 3.85 2.47 18.24
C LYS A 57 2.91 3.03 19.28
N ILE A 58 2.73 4.35 19.32
CA ILE A 58 1.91 5.03 20.34
C ILE A 58 0.52 5.37 19.82
N ALA A 59 0.23 5.12 18.54
CA ALA A 59 -0.97 5.56 17.86
C ALA A 59 -2.23 4.79 18.28
N SER A 60 -3.39 5.40 18.10
CA SER A 60 -4.66 4.68 18.02
C SER A 60 -4.86 4.05 16.63
N ASP A 61 -5.81 3.13 16.51
CA ASP A 61 -6.17 2.53 15.22
C ASP A 61 -6.63 3.60 14.21
N ASP A 62 -7.36 4.63 14.65
CA ASP A 62 -7.81 5.75 13.80
C ASP A 62 -6.62 6.61 13.30
N GLN A 63 -5.62 6.83 14.15
CA GLN A 63 -4.37 7.52 13.77
C GLN A 63 -3.52 6.68 12.81
N LEU A 64 -3.44 5.37 13.02
CA LEU A 64 -2.74 4.45 12.11
C LEU A 64 -3.45 4.38 10.75
N ALA A 65 -4.78 4.35 10.73
CA ALA A 65 -5.56 4.41 9.49
C ALA A 65 -5.26 5.69 8.71
N THR A 66 -5.19 6.83 9.41
CA THR A 66 -4.80 8.12 8.82
C THR A 66 -3.38 8.07 8.23
N LEU A 67 -2.42 7.51 8.97
CA LEU A 67 -1.04 7.34 8.51
C LEU A 67 -0.95 6.46 7.25
N ILE A 68 -1.57 5.28 7.29
CA ILE A 68 -1.60 4.32 6.18
C ILE A 68 -2.27 4.95 4.95
N GLY A 69 -3.45 5.54 5.14
CA GLY A 69 -4.21 6.16 4.05
C GLY A 69 -3.45 7.31 3.40
N THR A 70 -2.88 8.20 4.21
CA THR A 70 -2.07 9.33 3.71
C THR A 70 -0.84 8.81 2.97
N ALA A 71 -0.13 7.81 3.50
CA ALA A 71 1.05 7.24 2.84
C ALA A 71 0.73 6.68 1.46
N ILE A 72 -0.38 5.93 1.32
CA ILE A 72 -0.81 5.38 0.02
C ILE A 72 -1.19 6.51 -0.96
N LEU A 73 -1.97 7.49 -0.52
CA LEU A 73 -2.41 8.61 -1.35
C LEU A 73 -1.24 9.45 -1.88
N TYR A 74 -0.22 9.66 -1.04
CA TYR A 74 1.00 10.38 -1.41
C TYR A 74 2.08 9.48 -2.04
N LYS A 75 1.76 8.21 -2.33
CA LYS A 75 2.68 7.21 -2.91
C LYS A 75 4.00 7.09 -2.12
N ARG A 76 3.94 7.18 -0.79
CA ARG A 76 5.10 7.08 0.10
C ARG A 76 5.30 5.64 0.56
N CYS A 77 6.49 5.11 0.32
CA CYS A 77 6.91 3.81 0.85
C CYS A 77 7.32 3.98 2.32
N ILE A 78 6.43 3.60 3.23
CA ILE A 78 6.69 3.49 4.67
C ILE A 78 6.77 2.00 5.03
N PRO A 79 7.20 1.60 6.25
CA PRO A 79 7.24 0.19 6.61
C PRO A 79 5.82 -0.33 6.92
N PHE A 80 4.99 -0.48 5.88
CA PHE A 80 3.57 -0.80 5.99
C PHE A 80 3.33 -2.05 6.83
N LYS A 81 4.14 -3.11 6.66
CA LYS A 81 4.00 -4.34 7.44
C LYS A 81 4.06 -4.09 8.95
N GLU A 82 4.97 -3.22 9.39
CA GLU A 82 5.14 -2.85 10.79
C GLU A 82 4.02 -1.93 11.25
N VAL A 83 3.65 -0.94 10.42
CA VAL A 83 2.58 0.02 10.73
C VAL A 83 1.23 -0.66 10.88
N PHE A 84 0.85 -1.54 9.95
CA PHE A 84 -0.33 -2.39 10.08
C PHE A 84 -0.25 -3.30 11.31
N GLY A 85 0.96 -3.77 11.67
CA GLY A 85 1.18 -4.62 12.83
C GLY A 85 0.91 -3.94 14.19
N TYR A 86 0.81 -2.60 14.23
CA TYR A 86 0.40 -1.86 15.43
C TYR A 86 -1.11 -1.67 15.56
N LEU A 87 -1.91 -2.00 14.53
CA LEU A 87 -3.36 -1.96 14.61
C LEU A 87 -3.86 -3.02 15.59
N LYS A 88 -4.72 -2.63 16.52
CA LYS A 88 -5.30 -3.55 17.51
C LYS A 88 -6.45 -4.35 16.91
N ASN A 89 -7.25 -3.72 16.05
CA ASN A 89 -8.34 -4.38 15.34
C ASN A 89 -8.25 -4.10 13.84
N VAL A 90 -7.43 -4.90 13.14
CA VAL A 90 -7.17 -4.75 11.70
C VAL A 90 -8.46 -4.79 10.87
N PRO A 91 -9.34 -5.83 10.96
CA PRO A 91 -10.52 -5.90 10.10
C PRO A 91 -11.50 -4.73 10.32
N ALA A 92 -11.77 -4.37 11.58
CA ALA A 92 -12.68 -3.27 11.87
C ALA A 92 -12.13 -1.93 11.42
N THR A 93 -10.82 -1.70 11.57
CA THR A 93 -10.17 -0.45 11.12
C THR A 93 -10.21 -0.33 9.60
N ILE A 94 -9.85 -1.41 8.89
CA ILE A 94 -9.90 -1.45 7.42
C ILE A 94 -11.31 -1.15 6.91
N GLN A 95 -12.34 -1.73 7.53
CA GLN A 95 -13.72 -1.50 7.16
C GLN A 95 -14.18 -0.06 7.46
N ARG A 96 -13.95 0.41 8.70
CA ARG A 96 -14.39 1.73 9.17
C ARG A 96 -13.78 2.87 8.36
N HIS A 97 -12.51 2.75 7.99
CA HIS A 97 -11.77 3.78 7.25
C HIS A 97 -11.68 3.49 5.74
N HIS A 98 -12.42 2.51 5.25
CA HIS A 98 -12.48 2.14 3.83
C HIS A 98 -11.11 1.90 3.18
N LEU A 99 -10.14 1.37 3.93
CA LEU A 99 -8.75 1.27 3.48
C LEU A 99 -8.58 0.34 2.26
N LYS A 100 -9.48 -0.63 2.06
CA LYS A 100 -9.52 -1.47 0.86
C LYS A 100 -9.64 -0.64 -0.43
N GLY A 101 -10.37 0.48 -0.38
CA GLY A 101 -10.55 1.36 -1.53
C GLY A 101 -9.24 2.00 -2.02
N LEU A 102 -8.20 2.00 -1.18
CA LEU A 102 -6.89 2.53 -1.53
C LEU A 102 -6.00 1.49 -2.23
N PHE A 103 -6.39 0.22 -2.29
CA PHE A 103 -5.57 -0.83 -2.87
C PHE A 103 -5.29 -0.63 -4.36
N LEU A 104 -6.26 -0.13 -5.12
CA LEU A 104 -6.07 0.24 -6.52
C LEU A 104 -5.03 1.37 -6.68
N ILE A 105 -5.04 2.34 -5.77
CA ILE A 105 -4.05 3.43 -5.75
C ILE A 105 -2.66 2.89 -5.42
N ALA A 106 -2.56 1.99 -4.43
CA ALA A 106 -1.31 1.32 -4.09
C ALA A 106 -0.78 0.46 -5.25
N SER A 107 -1.66 -0.19 -6.01
CA SER A 107 -1.28 -0.96 -7.21
C SER A 107 -0.63 -0.09 -8.28
N ASN A 108 -0.90 1.22 -8.27
CA ASN A 108 -0.28 2.20 -9.16
C ASN A 108 1.15 2.61 -8.77
N SER A 109 1.67 2.20 -7.60
CA SER A 109 3.06 2.49 -7.20
C SER A 109 4.05 1.41 -7.61
N LEU A 110 3.57 0.21 -7.95
CA LEU A 110 4.40 -0.98 -8.21
C LEU A 110 5.39 -1.27 -7.07
N ASP A 111 5.05 -0.88 -5.84
CA ASP A 111 5.83 -1.17 -4.63
C ASP A 111 5.38 -2.50 -4.02
N LYS A 112 6.23 -3.53 -4.18
CA LYS A 112 5.95 -4.89 -3.71
C LYS A 112 5.63 -4.90 -2.21
N ASN A 113 6.43 -4.23 -1.38
CA ASN A 113 6.28 -4.26 0.07
C ASN A 113 4.94 -3.68 0.54
N THR A 114 4.49 -2.60 -0.10
CA THR A 114 3.17 -2.00 0.15
C THR A 114 2.06 -2.97 -0.21
N LEU A 115 2.11 -3.57 -1.41
CA LEU A 115 1.10 -4.51 -1.88
C LEU A 115 1.05 -5.78 -1.03
N GLU A 116 2.20 -6.35 -0.69
CA GLU A 116 2.30 -7.53 0.18
C GLU A 116 1.69 -7.25 1.55
N ALA A 117 2.00 -6.09 2.15
CA ALA A 117 1.41 -5.70 3.42
C ALA A 117 -0.12 -5.55 3.31
N MET A 118 -0.61 -4.85 2.30
CA MET A 118 -2.05 -4.67 2.11
C MET A 118 -2.76 -6.01 1.87
N ILE A 119 -2.21 -6.91 1.07
CA ILE A 119 -2.76 -8.24 0.85
C ILE A 119 -2.76 -9.06 2.14
N TYR A 120 -1.63 -9.10 2.85
CA TYR A 120 -1.46 -9.87 4.09
C TYR A 120 -2.48 -9.47 5.16
N TYR A 121 -2.74 -8.16 5.31
CA TYR A 121 -3.71 -7.65 6.29
C TYR A 121 -5.15 -7.60 5.77
N GLY A 122 -5.45 -8.16 4.59
CA GLY A 122 -6.80 -8.19 4.02
C GLY A 122 -7.32 -6.82 3.57
N CYS A 123 -6.41 -5.88 3.30
CA CYS A 123 -6.68 -4.51 2.87
C CYS A 123 -6.90 -4.42 1.34
N PHE A 124 -7.68 -5.35 0.79
CA PHE A 124 -8.08 -5.36 -0.61
C PHE A 124 -9.39 -6.15 -0.79
N ASP A 125 -9.94 -6.12 -2.00
CA ASP A 125 -11.08 -6.94 -2.40
C ASP A 125 -10.65 -7.92 -3.50
N PRO A 126 -10.61 -9.24 -3.23
CA PRO A 126 -10.19 -10.23 -4.23
C PRO A 126 -11.16 -10.33 -5.42
N SER A 127 -12.38 -9.81 -5.30
CA SER A 127 -13.34 -9.73 -6.42
C SER A 127 -13.11 -8.54 -7.34
N ASP A 128 -12.25 -7.59 -6.96
CA ASP A 128 -11.90 -6.44 -7.80
C ASP A 128 -10.75 -6.79 -8.74
N SER A 129 -11.03 -6.92 -10.04
CA SER A 129 -10.01 -7.24 -11.05
C SER A 129 -9.19 -6.04 -11.53
N ARG A 130 -9.61 -4.81 -11.22
CA ARG A 130 -8.97 -3.57 -11.71
C ARG A 130 -7.47 -3.46 -11.35
N PRO A 131 -7.00 -3.94 -10.17
CA PRO A 131 -5.58 -4.00 -9.85
C PRO A 131 -4.74 -4.81 -10.86
N ILE A 132 -5.25 -5.95 -11.35
CA ILE A 132 -4.56 -6.76 -12.38
C ILE A 132 -4.36 -5.89 -13.62
N VAL A 133 -5.43 -5.30 -14.15
CA VAL A 133 -5.39 -4.45 -15.34
C VAL A 133 -4.46 -3.25 -15.16
N THR A 134 -4.52 -2.62 -13.99
CA THR A 134 -3.73 -1.41 -13.67
C THR A 134 -2.23 -1.69 -13.66
N ILE A 135 -1.80 -2.82 -13.07
CA ILE A 135 -0.39 -3.20 -13.00
C ILE A 135 0.14 -3.57 -14.39
N PHE A 136 -0.59 -4.40 -15.14
CA PHE A 136 -0.17 -4.81 -16.47
C PHE A 136 -0.07 -3.63 -17.43
N ARG A 137 -1.06 -2.73 -17.43
CA ARG A 137 -1.05 -1.54 -18.30
C ARG A 137 0.12 -0.60 -18.04
N GLN A 138 0.60 -0.52 -16.80
CA GLN A 138 1.82 0.24 -16.54
C GLN A 138 3.05 -0.45 -17.12
N PHE A 139 3.20 -1.77 -16.95
CA PHE A 139 4.36 -2.48 -17.47
C PHE A 139 4.44 -2.47 -18.99
N ILE A 140 3.32 -2.42 -19.71
CA ILE A 140 3.28 -2.29 -21.19
C ILE A 140 4.11 -1.09 -21.69
N GLU A 141 4.12 0.00 -20.92
CA GLU A 141 4.82 1.24 -21.24
C GLU A 141 6.28 1.27 -20.75
N MET A 142 6.72 0.26 -20.00
CA MET A 142 8.04 0.17 -19.36
C MET A 142 9.02 -0.68 -20.17
N THR A 143 10.31 -0.55 -19.85
CA THR A 143 11.39 -1.39 -20.42
C THR A 143 11.75 -2.57 -19.52
N GLU A 144 11.25 -2.59 -18.29
CA GLU A 144 11.54 -3.62 -17.28
C GLU A 144 10.25 -4.00 -16.53
N VAL A 145 10.15 -5.27 -16.14
CA VAL A 145 9.02 -5.79 -15.35
C VAL A 145 9.50 -6.16 -13.96
N LYS A 146 8.77 -5.72 -12.93
CA LYS A 146 8.90 -6.28 -11.58
C LYS A 146 8.06 -7.55 -11.51
N GLU A 147 8.61 -8.67 -11.97
CA GLU A 147 7.89 -9.95 -12.07
C GLU A 147 7.22 -10.37 -10.76
N GLU A 148 7.86 -10.10 -9.63
CA GLU A 148 7.32 -10.42 -8.31
C GLU A 148 6.02 -9.67 -8.01
N VAL A 149 5.88 -8.42 -8.48
CA VAL A 149 4.65 -7.63 -8.33
C VAL A 149 3.53 -8.20 -9.21
N VAL A 150 3.85 -8.61 -10.44
CA VAL A 150 2.91 -9.27 -11.35
C VAL A 150 2.43 -10.59 -10.74
N GLN A 151 3.35 -11.40 -10.23
CA GLN A 151 3.01 -12.67 -9.60
C GLN A 151 2.12 -12.47 -8.37
N LEU A 152 2.47 -11.50 -7.51
CA LEU A 152 1.73 -11.18 -6.30
C LEU A 152 0.28 -10.76 -6.62
N ILE A 153 0.07 -9.92 -7.64
CA ILE A 153 -1.28 -9.46 -7.94
C ILE A 153 -2.15 -10.58 -8.55
N LEU A 154 -1.59 -11.40 -9.43
CA LEU A 154 -2.31 -12.52 -10.01
C LEU A 154 -2.70 -13.56 -8.95
N GLN A 155 -1.80 -13.86 -8.01
CA GLN A 155 -2.08 -14.80 -6.91
C GLN A 155 -3.13 -14.29 -5.91
N SER A 156 -3.17 -12.97 -5.68
CA SER A 156 -4.15 -12.37 -4.77
C SER A 156 -5.55 -12.25 -5.38
N HIS A 157 -5.68 -12.33 -6.71
CA HIS A 157 -6.94 -12.16 -7.43
C HIS A 157 -7.19 -13.37 -8.33
N PRO A 158 -7.45 -14.58 -7.79
CA PRO A 158 -7.73 -15.76 -8.60
C PRO A 158 -9.09 -15.66 -9.30
N GLY A 159 -9.23 -16.31 -10.46
CA GLY A 159 -10.51 -16.51 -11.14
C GLY A 159 -10.96 -15.37 -12.09
N HIS A 160 -10.17 -14.31 -12.25
CA HIS A 160 -10.49 -13.18 -13.14
C HIS A 160 -10.02 -13.45 -14.57
N THR A 161 -10.67 -14.40 -15.25
CA THR A 161 -10.26 -14.84 -16.60
C THR A 161 -10.53 -13.77 -17.67
N GLU A 162 -11.69 -13.11 -17.66
CA GLU A 162 -12.04 -12.11 -18.68
C GLU A 162 -11.06 -10.92 -18.72
N PRO A 163 -10.73 -10.25 -17.59
CA PRO A 163 -9.69 -9.22 -17.58
C PRO A 163 -8.32 -9.72 -18.03
N ALA A 164 -7.97 -10.96 -17.70
CA ALA A 164 -6.70 -11.57 -18.09
C ALA A 164 -6.65 -11.91 -19.60
N GLU A 165 -7.76 -12.34 -20.19
CA GLU A 165 -7.90 -12.55 -21.63
C GLU A 165 -7.83 -11.21 -22.38
N TYR A 166 -8.52 -10.17 -21.90
CA TYR A 166 -8.39 -8.81 -22.44
C TYR A 166 -6.95 -8.31 -22.43
N LEU A 167 -6.22 -8.51 -21.31
CA LEU A 167 -4.81 -8.12 -21.24
C LEU A 167 -3.95 -8.89 -22.24
N ARG A 168 -4.16 -10.21 -22.37
CA ARG A 168 -3.42 -11.07 -23.30
C ARG A 168 -3.64 -10.67 -24.76
N ASP A 169 -4.89 -10.40 -25.14
CA ASP A 169 -5.29 -10.27 -26.54
C ASP A 169 -5.17 -8.82 -27.04
N GLU A 170 -5.49 -7.84 -26.20
CA GLU A 170 -5.61 -6.44 -26.63
C GLU A 170 -4.48 -5.55 -26.12
N CYS A 171 -3.93 -5.82 -24.93
CA CYS A 171 -3.00 -4.92 -24.27
C CYS A 171 -1.53 -5.34 -24.45
N ILE A 172 -1.16 -6.54 -24.04
CA ILE A 172 0.24 -7.00 -24.07
C ILE A 172 0.86 -6.99 -25.48
N PRO A 173 0.13 -7.23 -26.59
CA PRO A 173 0.69 -7.09 -27.93
C PRO A 173 1.23 -5.70 -28.26
N SER A 174 0.75 -4.65 -27.58
CA SER A 174 1.21 -3.27 -27.76
C SER A 174 2.39 -2.87 -26.86
N CYS A 175 3.01 -3.81 -26.14
CA CYS A 175 4.21 -3.56 -25.33
C CYS A 175 5.33 -2.90 -26.16
N LYS A 176 6.00 -1.91 -25.57
CA LYS A 176 7.16 -1.26 -26.21
C LYS A 176 8.41 -2.14 -26.25
N SER A 177 8.55 -3.04 -25.30
CA SER A 177 9.68 -3.96 -25.18
C SER A 177 9.23 -5.40 -25.41
N GLU A 178 9.89 -6.10 -26.33
CA GLU A 178 9.62 -7.52 -26.61
C GLU A 178 9.96 -8.42 -25.42
N ASP A 179 10.98 -8.06 -24.62
CA ASP A 179 11.31 -8.80 -23.39
C ASP A 179 10.19 -8.67 -22.35
N VAL A 180 9.71 -7.46 -22.14
CA VAL A 180 8.56 -7.18 -21.26
C VAL A 180 7.32 -7.93 -21.74
N LYS A 181 7.04 -7.88 -23.04
CA LYS A 181 5.94 -8.62 -23.67
C LYS A 181 6.02 -10.11 -23.41
N ALA A 182 7.18 -10.72 -23.63
CA ALA A 182 7.38 -12.16 -23.40
C ALA A 182 7.15 -12.53 -21.94
N ILE A 183 7.65 -11.73 -21.00
CA ILE A 183 7.46 -11.93 -19.56
C ILE A 183 5.97 -11.83 -19.19
N LEU A 184 5.29 -10.75 -19.58
CA LEU A 184 3.88 -10.54 -19.25
C LEU A 184 2.98 -11.62 -19.89
N LEU A 185 3.23 -12.00 -21.15
CA LEU A 185 2.50 -13.08 -21.82
C LEU A 185 2.67 -14.41 -21.07
N LYS A 186 3.90 -14.76 -20.68
CA LYS A 186 4.16 -15.98 -19.91
C LYS A 186 3.37 -15.99 -18.60
N ARG A 187 3.39 -14.88 -17.86
CA ARG A 187 2.68 -14.77 -16.57
C ARG A 187 1.16 -14.85 -16.73
N ILE A 188 0.58 -14.16 -17.72
CA ILE A 188 -0.88 -14.15 -17.92
C ILE A 188 -1.40 -15.51 -18.43
N ILE A 189 -0.65 -16.20 -19.29
CA ILE A 189 -1.00 -17.54 -19.80
C ILE A 189 -1.00 -18.57 -18.66
N ASN A 190 0.02 -18.53 -17.80
CA ASN A 190 0.08 -19.41 -16.63
C ASN A 190 -1.13 -19.18 -15.72
N TYR A 191 -1.45 -17.93 -15.41
CA TYR A 191 -2.61 -17.57 -14.59
C TYR A 191 -3.93 -18.05 -15.19
N LEU A 192 -4.15 -17.86 -16.50
CA LEU A 192 -5.35 -18.36 -17.19
C LEU A 192 -5.45 -19.89 -17.14
N THR A 193 -4.31 -20.59 -17.21
CA THR A 193 -4.25 -22.06 -17.11
C THR A 193 -4.62 -22.53 -15.71
N GLU A 194 -4.08 -21.87 -14.67
CA GLU A 194 -4.39 -22.13 -13.26
C GLU A 194 -5.89 -21.90 -12.96
N CYS A 195 -6.47 -20.84 -13.51
CA CYS A 195 -7.90 -20.55 -13.36
C CYS A 195 -8.79 -21.64 -13.99
N LYS A 196 -8.42 -22.15 -15.18
CA LYS A 196 -9.16 -23.23 -15.86
C LYS A 196 -9.05 -24.57 -15.11
N GLY A 197 -7.88 -24.89 -14.57
CA GLY A 197 -7.69 -26.10 -13.76
C GLY A 197 -8.50 -26.09 -12.47
N SER A 198 -8.74 -24.91 -11.89
CA SER A 198 -9.52 -24.74 -10.67
C SER A 198 -11.04 -24.88 -10.87
N ALA A 199 -11.54 -24.71 -12.10
CA ALA A 199 -12.96 -24.82 -12.42
C ALA A 199 -13.48 -26.28 -12.52
N HIS A 200 -12.58 -27.27 -12.55
CA HIS A 200 -12.92 -28.70 -12.64
C HIS A 200 -12.77 -29.47 -11.31
N ALA A 201 -12.47 -28.78 -10.22
CA ALA A 201 -12.21 -29.37 -8.90
C ALA A 201 -13.34 -29.17 -7.86
N ASN A 202 -14.45 -28.54 -8.25
CA ASN A 202 -15.62 -28.30 -7.39
C ASN A 202 -16.88 -28.96 -7.95
#